data_AF-A0A357R218-F1
#
_entry.id   AF-A0A357R218-F1
#
_cell.length_a   1.000
_cell.length_b   1.000
_cell.length_c   1.000
_cell.angle_alpha   90.00
_cell.angle_beta   90.00
_cell.angle_gamma   90.00
#
_symmetry.space_group_name_H-M   'P 1'
#
loop_
_entity.id
_entity.type
_entity.pdbx_description
1 polymer ?
#
loop_
_entity_poly.entity_id
_entity_poly.type
_entity_poly.pdbx_seq_one_letter_code
_entity_poly.pdbx_strand_id
1 'polypeptide(L)' 'MRDGIPIALGYIAVSFTIGIAAKGAGLTAFQAALMSLTNNTSAGEFAALGLIASGATFMEMALTQLVINL' A
#
# COMPACT_ATOMS: atom_id res chain seq x y z
N MET A 1 3.26 -24.81 12.29
CA MET A 1 4.29 -23.90 12.85
C MET A 1 5.56 -23.79 12.00
N ARG A 2 5.96 -24.80 11.21
CA ARG A 2 7.13 -24.71 10.31
C ARG A 2 6.96 -23.71 9.15
N ASP A 3 5.74 -23.37 8.76
CA ASP A 3 5.46 -22.45 7.64
C ASP A 3 5.15 -21.01 8.07
N GLY A 4 5.01 -20.75 9.37
CA GLY A 4 4.64 -19.41 9.87
C GLY A 4 5.78 -18.38 9.78
N ILE A 5 7.02 -18.83 9.97
CA ILE A 5 8.22 -18.00 9.84
C ILE A 5 8.40 -17.48 8.40
N PRO A 6 8.35 -18.33 7.36
CA PRO A 6 8.42 -17.83 5.98
C PRO A 6 7.27 -16.92 5.59
N ILE A 7 6.04 -17.15 6.08
CA ILE A 7 4.91 -16.24 5.84
C ILE A 7 5.14 -14.86 6.50
N ALA A 8 5.61 -14.84 7.75
CA ALA A 8 5.91 -13.59 8.45
C ALA A 8 7.05 -12.81 7.78
N LEU A 9 8.10 -13.50 7.33
CA LEU A 9 9.18 -12.90 6.55
C LEU A 9 8.68 -12.31 5.22
N GLY A 10 7.75 -12.99 4.55
CA GLY A 10 7.07 -12.47 3.37
C GLY A 10 6.34 -11.15 3.64
N TYR A 11 5.59 -11.07 4.74
CA TYR A 11 4.91 -9.84 5.15
C TYR A 11 5.89 -8.70 5.48
N ILE A 12 6.99 -9.00 6.17
CA ILE A 12 8.04 -8.01 6.45
C ILE A 12 8.64 -7.45 5.15
N ALA A 13 8.92 -8.32 4.17
CA ALA A 13 9.42 -7.89 2.87
C ALA A 13 8.44 -6.96 2.14
N VAL A 14 7.13 -7.28 2.16
CA VAL A 14 6.07 -6.45 1.57
C VAL A 14 6.00 -5.08 2.24
N SER A 15 6.10 -5.01 3.57
CA SER A 15 6.09 -3.73 4.32
C SER A 15 7.22 -2.80 3.91
N PHE A 16 8.42 -3.34 3.63
CA PHE A 16 9.53 -2.53 3.13
C PHE A 16 9.27 -1.99 1.72
N THR A 17 8.71 -2.81 0.83
CA THR A 17 8.36 -2.38 -0.53
C THR A 17 7.34 -1.24 -0.52
N ILE A 18 6.28 -1.36 0.28
CA ILE A 18 5.26 -0.32 0.44
C ILE A 18 5.88 0.95 1.07
N GLY A 19 6.73 0.80 2.09
CA GLY A 19 7.42 1.93 2.73
C GLY A 19 8.35 2.70 1.79
N ILE A 20 9.08 2.00 0.91
CA ILE A 20 9.92 2.63 -0.12
C ILE A 20 9.05 3.35 -1.16
N ALA A 21 7.97 2.72 -1.62
CA ALA A 21 7.03 3.34 -2.55
C ALA A 21 6.35 4.58 -1.97
N ALA A 22 5.98 4.56 -0.68
CA ALA A 22 5.37 5.69 0.01
C ALA A 22 6.33 6.88 0.11
N LYS A 23 7.61 6.63 0.41
CA LYS A 23 8.64 7.67 0.36
C LYS A 23 8.82 8.23 -1.06
N GLY A 24 8.76 7.37 -2.09
CA GLY A 24 8.79 7.78 -3.50
C GLY A 24 7.59 8.64 -3.91
N ALA A 25 6.42 8.39 -3.34
CA ALA A 25 5.20 9.17 -3.52
C ALA A 25 5.17 10.48 -2.69
N GLY A 26 6.23 10.78 -1.93
CA GLY A 26 6.32 11.99 -1.10
C GLY A 26 5.53 11.92 0.21
N LEU A 27 5.05 10.75 0.61
CA LEU A 27 4.33 10.57 1.88
C LEU A 27 5.31 10.49 3.06
N THR A 28 4.91 11.09 4.17
CA THR A 28 5.61 10.93 5.45
C THR A 28 5.34 9.53 6.03
N ALA A 29 6.23 9.04 6.90
CA ALA A 29 6.05 7.74 7.55
C ALA A 29 4.71 7.62 8.31
N PHE A 30 4.23 8.72 8.89
CA PHE A 30 2.94 8.77 9.57
C PHE A 30 1.76 8.68 8.60
N GLN A 31 1.84 9.37 7.46
CA GLN A 31 0.81 9.26 6.41
C GLN A 31 0.78 7.87 5.81
N ALA A 32 1.94 7.25 5.56
CA ALA A 32 2.02 5.87 5.09
C ALA A 32 1.42 4.89 6.12
N ALA A 33 1.72 5.06 7.41
CA ALA A 33 1.12 4.25 8.48
C ALA A 33 -0.40 4.41 8.57
N LEU A 34 -0.92 5.63 8.46
CA LEU A 34 -2.36 5.89 8.40
C LEU A 34 -3.00 5.27 7.16
N MET A 35 -2.32 5.30 6.02
CA MET A 35 -2.79 4.69 4.79
C MET A 35 -2.90 3.17 4.95
N SER A 36 -1.88 2.53 5.53
CA SER A 36 -1.88 1.09 5.83
C SER A 36 -2.97 0.68 6.82
N LEU A 37 -3.28 1.55 7.81
CA LEU A 37 -4.36 1.32 8.76
C LEU A 37 -5.76 1.47 8.15
N THR A 38 -5.92 2.33 7.14
CA THR A 38 -7.22 2.63 6.53
C THR A 38 -7.51 1.80 5.28
N ASN A 39 -6.47 1.22 4.67
CA ASN A 39 -6.58 0.42 3.47
C ASN A 39 -6.66 -1.07 3.81
N ASN A 40 -7.68 -1.75 3.28
CA ASN A 40 -8.04 -3.12 3.70
C ASN A 40 -7.12 -4.21 3.09
N THR A 41 -6.40 -3.90 2.00
CA THR A 41 -5.71 -4.90 1.18
C THR A 41 -4.35 -4.41 0.70
N SER A 42 -3.28 -5.18 0.88
CA SER A 42 -1.89 -4.81 0.50
C SER A 42 -1.75 -4.39 -0.98
N ALA A 43 -2.50 -5.02 -1.88
CA ALA A 43 -2.54 -4.68 -3.30
C ALA A 43 -3.15 -3.28 -3.56
N GLY A 44 -4.20 -2.92 -2.81
CA GLY A 44 -4.82 -1.60 -2.88
C GLY A 44 -3.90 -0.50 -2.37
N GLU A 45 -3.08 -0.80 -1.36
CA GLU A 45 -2.12 0.17 -0.81
C GLU A 45 -1.03 0.49 -1.83
N PHE A 46 -0.52 -0.54 -2.50
CA PHE A 46 0.50 -0.38 -3.53
C PHE A 46 -0.02 0.39 -4.75
N ALA A 47 -1.24 0.08 -5.21
CA ALA A 47 -1.87 0.82 -6.32
C ALA A 47 -2.18 2.28 -5.96
N ALA A 48 -2.70 2.52 -4.76
CA ALA A 48 -2.97 3.87 -4.27
C ALA A 48 -1.69 4.70 -4.15
N LEU A 49 -0.58 4.12 -3.68
CA LEU A 49 0.72 4.79 -3.66
C LEU A 49 1.20 5.19 -5.06
N GLY A 50 0.99 4.33 -6.06
CA GLY A 50 1.28 4.65 -7.46
C GLY A 50 0.45 5.81 -8.00
N LEU A 51 -0.84 5.85 -7.67
CA LEU A 51 -1.74 6.93 -8.06
C LEU A 51 -1.39 8.25 -7.37
N ILE A 52 -1.09 8.22 -6.08
CA ILE A 52 -0.63 9.38 -5.32
C ILE A 52 0.68 9.92 -5.89
N ALA A 53 1.64 9.05 -6.23
CA ALA A 53 2.90 9.44 -6.86
C ALA A 53 2.71 10.10 -8.23
N SER A 54 1.68 9.68 -8.99
CA SER A 54 1.35 10.25 -10.31
C SER A 54 0.56 11.56 -10.24
N GLY A 55 0.10 11.98 -9.05
CA GLY A 55 -0.78 13.13 -8.89
C GLY A 55 -2.20 12.89 -9.43
N ALA A 56 -2.65 11.63 -9.46
CA ALA A 56 -3.96 11.25 -9.98
C ALA A 56 -5.10 11.89 -9.17
N THR A 57 -6.24 12.05 -9.83
CA THR A 57 -7.41 12.67 -9.19
C THR A 57 -8.04 11.75 -8.14
N PHE A 58 -8.76 12.33 -7.17
CA PHE A 58 -9.50 11.54 -6.16
C PHE A 58 -10.52 10.57 -6.78
N MET A 59 -11.06 10.92 -7.95
CA MET A 59 -12.01 10.07 -8.70
C MET A 59 -11.32 8.81 -9.24
N GLU A 60 -10.11 8.94 -9.79
CA GLU A 60 -9.32 7.80 -10.28
C GLU A 60 -8.89 6.89 -9.13
N MET A 61 -8.46 7.44 -7.99
CA MET A 61 -8.19 6.63 -6.79
C MET A 61 -9.43 5.86 -6.34
N ALA A 62 -10.59 6.50 -6.22
CA ALA A 62 -11.82 5.83 -5.80
C ALA A 62 -12.21 4.67 -6.74
N LEU A 63 -12.13 4.88 -8.07
CA LEU A 63 -12.44 3.85 -9.06
C LEU A 63 -11.43 2.70 -9.04
N THR A 64 -10.13 3.00 -8.91
CA THR A 64 -9.09 1.97 -8.90
C THR A 64 -9.19 1.12 -7.64
N GLN A 65 -9.44 1.73 -6.47
CA GLN A 65 -9.71 0.98 -5.24
C GLN A 65 -11.00 0.15 -5.33
N LEU A 66 -12.04 0.62 -6.02
CA LEU A 66 -13.26 -0.17 -6.22
C LEU A 66 -12.99 -1.42 -7.06
N VAL A 67 -12.22 -1.30 -8.14
CA VAL A 67 -11.86 -2.43 -9.01
C VAL A 67 -10.93 -3.42 -8.31
N ILE A 68 -9.97 -2.94 -7.51
CA ILE A 68 -9.03 -3.81 -6.78
C ILE A 68 -9.69 -4.56 -5.63
N ASN A 69 -10.72 -3.99 -5.01
CA ASN A 69 -11.47 -4.64 -3.92
C ASN A 69 -12.66 -5.49 -4.40
N LEU A 70 -12.90 -5.58 -5.71
CA LEU A 70 -13.91 -6.46 -6.32
C LEU A 70 -13.36 -7.89 -6.48
#